data_AF-A0A093YVQ2-F1
#
_entry.id   AF-A0A093YVQ2-F1
#
_cell.length_a   1.000
_cell.length_b   1.000
_cell.length_c   1.000
_cell.angle_alpha   90.00
_cell.angle_beta   90.00
_cell.angle_gamma   90.00
#
_symmetry.space_group_name_H-M   'P 1'
#
loop_
_entity.id
_entity.type
_entity.pdbx_description
1 polymer ?
#
loop_
_entity_poly.entity_id
_entity_poly.type
_entity_poly.pdbx_seq_one_letter_code
_entity_poly.pdbx_strand_id
1 'polypeptide(L)'
;MGCRFPQEATSPEKLWEMLYNKRHARTEVPKDRFNAEAFYHPDADRSGSMNLKGGHYLKEDIAKFDARFFSISPAEAKSMDPMQRILLEVVYEAMENAGITLADLDGSDTGCYVGCFTDDYDGLLKRDMELSPKYHSVGIVPAILSNRISFCFNLKGPSLTVDTACSSSLVAVHLACQSLRAGESRVAIVGATNALINPEIHVGMSNMHFLSPDSTCFTFDERANGYARGEGMAALILKPLDAALRDGDTIRAVIRGTASNQDGKTA
;
A
#
# COMPACT_ATOMS: atom_id res chain seq x y z
N MET A 1 -12.73 -6.13 -4.75
CA MET A 1 -11.61 -5.20 -4.45
C MET A 1 -11.77 -4.71 -3.03
N GLY A 2 -10.67 -4.39 -2.35
CA GLY A 2 -10.67 -3.79 -1.01
C GLY A 2 -9.70 -2.60 -0.98
N CYS A 3 -9.93 -1.62 -0.11
CA CYS A 3 -9.01 -0.49 0.03
C CYS A 3 -9.15 0.26 1.36
N ARG A 4 -8.06 0.91 1.75
CA ARG A 4 -7.98 1.99 2.73
C ARG A 4 -7.27 3.16 2.08
N PHE A 5 -7.94 4.29 2.02
CA PHE A 5 -7.42 5.54 1.51
C PHE A 5 -7.70 6.67 2.51
N PRO A 6 -7.12 7.87 2.30
CA PRO A 6 -7.21 8.95 3.26
C PRO A 6 -8.64 9.33 3.63
N GLN A 7 -8.80 9.79 4.88
CA GLN A 7 -10.08 10.21 5.44
C GLN A 7 -11.17 9.13 5.42
N GLU A 8 -12.32 9.36 4.80
CA GLU A 8 -13.46 8.43 4.86
C GLU A 8 -13.35 7.23 3.93
N ALA A 9 -12.35 7.16 3.04
CA ALA A 9 -12.24 6.14 2.00
C ALA A 9 -11.77 4.78 2.53
N THR A 10 -12.52 4.17 3.45
CA THR A 10 -12.21 2.87 4.06
C THR A 10 -12.75 1.67 3.28
N SER A 11 -13.41 1.91 2.14
CA SER A 11 -13.92 0.86 1.24
C SER A 11 -14.09 1.42 -0.18
N PRO A 12 -14.28 0.57 -1.21
CA PRO A 12 -14.54 1.02 -2.58
C PRO A 12 -15.75 1.95 -2.70
N GLU A 13 -16.81 1.68 -1.96
CA GLU A 13 -18.04 2.48 -1.94
C GLU A 13 -17.79 3.86 -1.33
N LYS A 14 -17.08 3.93 -0.21
CA LYS A 14 -16.74 5.21 0.42
C LYS A 14 -15.73 6.01 -0.39
N LEU A 15 -14.77 5.33 -1.03
CA LEU A 15 -13.87 5.96 -2.00
C LEU A 15 -14.68 6.59 -3.14
N TRP A 16 -15.64 5.84 -3.70
CA TRP A 16 -16.52 6.34 -4.75
C TRP A 16 -17.34 7.55 -4.28
N GLU A 17 -17.93 7.52 -3.08
CA GLU A 17 -18.64 8.66 -2.52
C GLU A 17 -17.75 9.90 -2.37
N MET A 18 -16.50 9.74 -1.93
CA MET A 18 -15.55 10.85 -1.83
C MET A 18 -15.22 11.44 -3.21
N LEU A 19 -14.95 10.58 -4.20
CA LEU A 19 -14.65 10.99 -5.57
C LEU A 19 -15.85 11.70 -6.22
N TYR A 20 -17.03 11.10 -6.11
CA TYR A 20 -18.27 11.64 -6.65
C TYR A 20 -18.59 13.03 -6.06
N ASN A 21 -18.39 13.19 -4.75
CA ASN A 21 -18.59 14.46 -4.06
C ASN A 21 -17.38 15.42 -4.14
N LYS A 22 -16.33 15.08 -4.91
CA LYS A 22 -15.11 15.89 -5.08
C LYS A 22 -14.47 16.31 -3.75
N ARG A 23 -14.48 15.42 -2.76
CA ARG A 23 -13.95 15.74 -1.43
C ARG A 23 -12.42 15.80 -1.44
N HIS A 24 -11.89 16.81 -0.76
CA HIS A 24 -10.46 16.93 -0.53
C HIS A 24 -10.08 16.27 0.80
N ALA A 25 -9.09 15.37 0.76
CA ALA A 25 -8.72 14.52 1.90
C ALA A 25 -7.42 14.95 2.61
N ARG A 26 -7.02 16.23 2.46
CA ARG A 26 -5.80 16.77 3.07
C ARG A 26 -6.03 17.03 4.56
N THR A 27 -5.06 16.66 5.37
CA THR A 27 -4.98 17.03 6.79
C THR A 27 -3.58 17.52 7.14
N GLU A 28 -3.44 18.13 8.32
CA GLU A 28 -2.13 18.24 8.94
C GLU A 28 -1.56 16.85 9.27
N VAL A 29 -0.25 16.78 9.54
CA VAL A 29 0.36 15.54 10.04
C VAL A 29 -0.31 15.13 11.35
N PRO A 30 -0.86 13.91 11.46
CA PRO A 30 -1.47 13.45 12.71
C PRO A 30 -0.47 13.42 13.85
N LYS A 31 -0.89 13.85 15.05
CA LYS A 31 -0.03 14.00 16.23
C LYS A 31 0.56 12.67 16.73
N ASP A 32 -0.05 11.56 16.36
CA ASP A 32 0.35 10.19 16.67
C ASP A 32 1.35 9.60 15.64
N ARG A 33 1.72 10.34 14.57
CA ARG A 33 2.76 9.92 13.62
C ARG A 33 4.14 10.39 14.06
N PHE A 34 4.38 11.70 14.00
CA PHE A 34 5.62 12.33 14.44
C PHE A 34 5.41 13.81 14.73
N ASN A 35 6.35 14.43 15.46
CA ASN A 35 6.31 15.86 15.75
C ASN A 35 6.68 16.68 14.50
N ALA A 36 5.70 16.99 13.65
CA ALA A 36 5.92 17.75 12.41
C ALA A 36 6.50 19.15 12.63
N GLU A 37 6.15 19.82 13.74
CA GLU A 37 6.66 21.16 14.05
C GLU A 37 8.18 21.17 14.25
N ALA A 38 8.74 20.09 14.84
CA ALA A 38 10.18 19.96 15.04
C ALA A 38 10.99 19.86 13.74
N PHE A 39 10.36 19.44 12.64
CA PHE A 39 10.99 19.31 11.32
C PHE A 39 10.57 20.40 10.36
N TYR A 40 9.63 21.27 10.72
CA TYR A 40 9.16 22.31 9.81
C TYR A 40 10.16 23.46 9.68
N HIS A 41 10.39 23.89 8.44
CA HIS A 41 11.04 25.16 8.15
C HIS A 41 10.54 25.72 6.81
N PRO A 42 10.27 27.04 6.69
CA PRO A 42 9.73 27.59 5.45
C PRO A 42 10.72 27.53 4.27
N ASP A 43 12.03 27.53 4.54
CA ASP A 43 13.08 27.35 3.53
C ASP A 43 13.27 25.85 3.21
N ALA A 44 13.03 25.46 1.96
CA ALA A 44 13.16 24.09 1.46
C ALA A 44 14.61 23.62 1.38
N ASP A 45 15.57 24.55 1.27
CA ASP A 45 17.00 24.24 1.18
C ASP A 45 17.62 23.96 2.55
N ARG A 46 16.90 24.23 3.65
CA ARG A 46 17.40 23.95 4.99
C ARG A 46 17.48 22.44 5.22
N SER A 47 18.70 21.96 5.34
CA SER A 47 19.01 20.56 5.67
C SER A 47 18.29 20.07 6.92
N GLY A 48 17.77 18.84 6.87
CA GLY A 48 17.08 18.21 7.99
C GLY A 48 15.65 18.70 8.24
N SER A 49 15.07 19.50 7.33
CA SER A 49 13.72 20.06 7.48
C SER A 49 12.80 19.77 6.30
N MET A 50 11.51 19.97 6.52
CA MET A 50 10.45 19.91 5.51
C MET A 50 9.68 21.23 5.51
N ASN A 51 9.22 21.67 4.34
CA ASN A 51 8.51 22.95 4.17
C ASN A 51 6.98 22.81 4.04
N LEU A 52 6.47 21.63 4.36
CA LEU A 52 5.05 21.28 4.33
C LEU A 52 4.55 20.90 5.73
N LYS A 53 3.25 21.04 5.97
CA LYS A 53 2.62 20.80 7.29
C LYS A 53 1.62 19.65 7.31
N GLY A 54 1.41 18.99 6.17
CA GLY A 54 0.37 17.98 6.05
C GLY A 54 0.55 17.04 4.87
N GLY A 55 -0.49 16.29 4.60
CA GLY A 55 -0.56 15.28 3.57
C GLY A 55 -1.93 14.63 3.58
N HIS A 56 -2.02 13.43 3.03
CA HIS A 56 -3.27 12.68 2.99
C HIS A 56 -3.17 11.42 3.85
N TYR A 57 -3.69 11.46 5.06
CA TYR A 57 -3.55 10.38 6.04
C TYR A 57 -4.83 9.56 6.17
N LEU A 58 -4.66 8.28 6.49
CA LEU A 58 -5.76 7.43 6.91
C LEU A 58 -6.40 8.02 8.17
N LYS A 59 -7.73 7.95 8.23
CA LYS A 59 -8.49 8.34 9.42
C LYS A 59 -8.39 7.31 10.54
N GLU A 60 -8.17 6.06 10.17
CA GLU A 60 -8.08 4.95 11.08
C GLU A 60 -6.72 4.92 11.79
N ASP A 61 -6.73 4.38 13.00
CA ASP A 61 -5.53 4.18 13.79
C ASP A 61 -4.74 3.00 13.21
N ILE A 62 -3.60 3.31 12.58
CA ILE A 62 -2.72 2.33 11.93
C ILE A 62 -2.04 1.37 12.93
N ALA A 63 -2.15 1.63 14.24
CA ALA A 63 -1.68 0.73 15.27
C ALA A 63 -2.65 -0.44 15.53
N LYS A 64 -3.92 -0.34 15.11
CA LYS A 64 -4.92 -1.40 15.32
C LYS A 64 -4.78 -2.52 14.31
N PHE A 65 -5.07 -3.74 14.76
CA PHE A 65 -5.04 -4.96 13.94
C PHE A 65 -5.70 -6.13 14.68
N ASP A 66 -6.57 -6.89 14.01
CA ASP A 66 -7.11 -8.13 14.58
C ASP A 66 -6.14 -9.31 14.43
N ALA A 67 -5.13 -9.34 15.30
CA ALA A 67 -4.11 -10.37 15.26
C ALA A 67 -4.67 -11.80 15.43
N ARG A 68 -5.74 -11.98 16.22
CA ARG A 68 -6.31 -13.30 16.50
C ARG A 68 -7.02 -13.87 15.28
N PHE A 69 -7.72 -13.02 14.52
CA PHE A 69 -8.35 -13.41 13.26
C PHE A 69 -7.33 -14.05 12.30
N PHE A 70 -6.14 -13.46 12.18
CA PHE A 70 -5.07 -13.98 11.31
C PHE A 70 -4.15 -15.02 11.97
N SER A 71 -4.50 -15.53 13.17
CA SER A 71 -3.67 -16.47 13.93
C SER A 71 -2.25 -15.96 14.24
N ILE A 72 -2.09 -14.65 14.41
CA ILE A 72 -0.83 -13.98 14.73
C ILE A 72 -0.75 -13.71 16.23
N SER A 73 0.40 -14.03 16.84
CA SER A 73 0.60 -13.78 18.27
C SER A 73 0.69 -12.27 18.57
N PRO A 74 0.27 -11.80 19.77
CA PRO A 74 0.40 -10.38 20.14
C PRO A 74 1.85 -9.84 20.05
N ALA A 75 2.84 -10.67 20.37
CA ALA A 75 4.26 -10.29 20.31
C ALA A 75 4.74 -10.09 18.86
N GLU A 76 4.28 -10.94 17.94
CA GLU A 76 4.56 -10.78 16.52
C GLU A 76 3.83 -9.57 15.94
N ALA A 77 2.52 -9.42 16.21
CA ALA A 77 1.71 -8.30 15.74
C ALA A 77 2.29 -6.92 16.13
N LYS A 78 2.83 -6.80 17.35
CA LYS A 78 3.52 -5.56 17.81
C LYS A 78 4.77 -5.23 16.98
N SER A 79 5.43 -6.26 16.44
CA SER A 79 6.65 -6.12 15.63
C SER A 79 6.34 -5.84 14.16
N MET A 80 5.10 -6.06 13.71
CA MET A 80 4.71 -5.94 12.31
C MET A 80 4.51 -4.49 11.90
N ASP A 81 5.07 -4.15 10.74
CA ASP A 81 4.76 -2.94 10.02
C ASP A 81 3.23 -2.79 9.86
N PRO A 82 2.64 -1.62 10.21
CA PRO A 82 1.24 -1.31 9.92
C PRO A 82 0.82 -1.65 8.49
N MET A 83 1.70 -1.48 7.51
CA MET A 83 1.45 -1.82 6.11
C MET A 83 1.17 -3.31 5.91
N GLN A 84 1.86 -4.21 6.62
CA GLN A 84 1.57 -5.65 6.57
C GLN A 84 0.20 -5.98 7.18
N ARG A 85 -0.10 -5.34 8.32
CA ARG A 85 -1.33 -5.58 9.10
C ARG A 85 -2.58 -5.15 8.34
N ILE A 86 -2.60 -3.91 7.87
CA ILE A 86 -3.74 -3.35 7.14
C ILE A 86 -3.89 -4.04 5.78
N LEU A 87 -2.78 -4.40 5.11
CA LEU A 87 -2.87 -5.10 3.83
C LEU A 87 -3.49 -6.51 3.98
N LEU A 88 -3.25 -7.22 5.09
CA LEU A 88 -3.94 -8.50 5.36
C LEU A 88 -5.46 -8.32 5.46
N GLU A 89 -5.91 -7.29 6.19
CA GLU A 89 -7.35 -6.96 6.31
C GLU A 89 -7.93 -6.57 4.96
N VAL A 90 -7.25 -5.71 4.20
CA VAL A 90 -7.69 -5.26 2.87
C VAL A 90 -7.76 -6.40 1.86
N VAL A 91 -6.84 -7.36 1.91
CA VAL A 91 -6.88 -8.55 1.05
C VAL A 91 -8.05 -9.45 1.44
N TYR A 92 -8.27 -9.68 2.74
CA TYR A 92 -9.42 -10.43 3.22
C TYR A 92 -10.75 -9.85 2.69
N GLU A 93 -10.96 -8.55 2.88
CA GLU A 93 -12.14 -7.84 2.38
C GLU A 93 -12.25 -7.87 0.85
N ALA A 94 -11.12 -7.80 0.14
CA ALA A 94 -11.12 -7.90 -1.32
C ALA A 94 -11.60 -9.28 -1.81
N MET A 95 -11.27 -10.34 -1.08
CA MET A 95 -11.73 -11.72 -1.34
C MET A 95 -13.21 -11.88 -1.02
N GLU A 96 -13.67 -11.36 0.14
CA GLU A 96 -15.10 -11.33 0.47
C GLU A 96 -15.91 -10.58 -0.60
N ASN A 97 -15.44 -9.42 -1.03
CA ASN A 97 -16.07 -8.63 -2.10
C ASN A 97 -16.07 -9.35 -3.47
N ALA A 98 -15.11 -10.25 -3.69
CA ALA A 98 -15.06 -11.10 -4.89
C ALA A 98 -15.95 -12.35 -4.79
N GLY A 99 -16.49 -12.67 -3.61
CA GLY A 99 -17.26 -13.88 -3.37
C GLY A 99 -16.40 -15.15 -3.32
N ILE A 100 -15.09 -15.03 -3.11
CA ILE A 100 -14.16 -16.16 -3.01
C ILE A 100 -14.02 -16.54 -1.53
N THR A 101 -14.28 -17.80 -1.20
CA THR A 101 -14.15 -18.29 0.18
C THR A 101 -12.70 -18.63 0.52
N LEU A 102 -12.37 -18.66 1.81
CA LEU A 102 -11.04 -19.13 2.25
C LEU A 102 -10.77 -20.59 1.82
N ALA A 103 -11.81 -21.42 1.74
CA ALA A 103 -11.70 -22.82 1.30
C ALA A 103 -11.34 -22.93 -0.19
N ASP A 104 -11.77 -21.97 -1.03
CA ASP A 104 -11.42 -21.96 -2.46
C ASP A 104 -9.92 -21.67 -2.68
N LEU A 105 -9.28 -21.02 -1.72
CA LEU A 105 -7.89 -20.58 -1.81
C LEU A 105 -6.90 -21.49 -1.08
N ASP A 106 -7.37 -22.23 -0.07
CA ASP A 106 -6.54 -23.09 0.76
C ASP A 106 -5.76 -24.12 -0.07
N GLY A 107 -4.44 -23.96 -0.16
CA GLY A 107 -3.56 -24.81 -0.95
C GLY A 107 -3.63 -24.60 -2.46
N SER A 108 -4.36 -23.60 -2.94
CA SER A 108 -4.51 -23.27 -4.37
C SER A 108 -3.23 -22.67 -4.96
N ASP A 109 -3.11 -22.70 -6.29
CA ASP A 109 -2.06 -22.03 -7.05
C ASP A 109 -2.26 -20.50 -7.19
N THR A 110 -3.00 -19.88 -6.26
CA THR A 110 -3.23 -18.43 -6.25
C THR A 110 -1.91 -17.69 -6.05
N GLY A 111 -1.60 -16.75 -6.94
CA GLY A 111 -0.42 -15.89 -6.84
C GLY A 111 -0.68 -14.63 -6.02
N CYS A 112 0.36 -14.07 -5.40
CA CYS A 112 0.33 -12.84 -4.62
C CYS A 112 1.42 -11.85 -5.08
N TYR A 113 1.00 -10.68 -5.53
CA TYR A 113 1.86 -9.65 -6.12
C TYR A 113 1.63 -8.33 -5.39
N VAL A 114 2.60 -7.86 -4.62
CA VAL A 114 2.44 -6.64 -3.81
C VAL A 114 3.38 -5.53 -4.30
N GLY A 115 2.83 -4.36 -4.59
CA GLY A 115 3.62 -3.15 -4.84
C GLY A 115 3.88 -2.36 -3.56
N CYS A 116 5.15 -2.06 -3.27
CA CYS A 116 5.54 -1.19 -2.15
C CYS A 116 6.89 -0.52 -2.48
N PHE A 117 7.12 0.69 -1.99
CA PHE A 117 8.41 1.39 -2.14
C PHE A 117 8.86 2.12 -0.87
N THR A 118 8.14 1.93 0.23
CA THR A 118 8.40 2.59 1.52
C THR A 118 8.67 1.57 2.61
N ASP A 119 9.56 1.93 3.53
CA ASP A 119 10.00 1.12 4.66
C ASP A 119 10.05 1.93 5.97
N ASP A 120 9.21 2.96 6.10
CA ASP A 120 9.24 3.90 7.24
C ASP A 120 9.32 3.20 8.61
N TYR A 121 8.57 2.11 8.82
CA TYR A 121 8.54 1.41 10.11
C TYR A 121 9.87 0.73 10.45
N ASP A 122 10.64 0.27 9.47
CA ASP A 122 11.98 -0.28 9.67
C ASP A 122 12.92 0.79 10.25
N GLY A 123 12.89 1.99 9.67
CA GLY A 123 13.63 3.15 10.16
C GLY A 123 13.28 3.48 11.62
N LEU A 124 12.00 3.39 12.00
CA LEU A 124 11.55 3.61 13.38
C LEU A 124 12.16 2.59 14.34
N LEU A 125 12.08 1.29 14.01
CA LEU A 125 12.54 0.22 14.88
C LEU A 125 14.08 0.16 15.00
N LYS A 126 14.81 0.69 14.02
CA LYS A 126 16.28 0.73 14.02
C LYS A 126 16.88 1.90 14.82
N ARG A 127 16.06 2.86 15.28
CA ARG A 127 16.55 4.00 16.08
C ARG A 127 17.15 3.59 17.42
N ASP A 128 16.67 2.49 18.00
CA ASP A 128 17.18 1.94 19.25
C ASP A 128 17.24 0.41 19.18
N MET A 129 18.46 -0.12 19.04
CA MET A 129 18.69 -1.56 18.91
C MET A 129 18.32 -2.34 20.18
N GLU A 130 18.34 -1.70 21.36
CA GLU A 130 17.98 -2.35 22.63
C GLU A 130 16.46 -2.62 22.70
N LEU A 131 15.66 -1.84 21.96
CA LEU A 131 14.21 -1.97 21.87
C LEU A 131 13.74 -2.83 20.69
N SER A 132 14.67 -3.40 19.92
CA SER A 132 14.32 -4.20 18.74
C SER A 132 13.52 -5.45 19.13
N PRO A 133 12.29 -5.62 18.62
CA PRO A 133 11.43 -6.70 19.06
C PRO A 133 11.87 -8.05 18.47
N LYS A 134 11.55 -9.15 19.16
CA LYS A 134 11.91 -10.52 18.77
C LYS A 134 11.59 -10.87 17.31
N TYR A 135 10.47 -10.36 16.77
CA TYR A 135 10.00 -10.65 15.42
C TYR A 135 10.32 -9.54 14.41
N HIS A 136 11.25 -8.63 14.73
CA HIS A 136 11.61 -7.49 13.89
C HIS A 136 11.88 -7.88 12.43
N SER A 137 12.75 -8.86 12.18
CA SER A 137 13.15 -9.24 10.82
C SER A 137 11.99 -9.66 9.92
N VAL A 138 10.98 -10.36 10.46
CA VAL A 138 9.77 -10.74 9.70
C VAL A 138 8.68 -9.67 9.76
N GLY A 139 8.81 -8.71 10.68
CA GLY A 139 7.87 -7.61 10.86
C GLY A 139 8.07 -6.47 9.86
N ILE A 140 9.27 -6.31 9.27
CA ILE A 140 9.61 -5.15 8.43
C ILE A 140 10.12 -5.47 7.03
N VAL A 141 10.59 -6.70 6.78
CA VAL A 141 11.19 -7.02 5.47
C VAL A 141 10.14 -6.92 4.36
N PRO A 142 10.38 -6.15 3.27
CA PRO A 142 9.38 -5.91 2.23
C PRO A 142 8.80 -7.20 1.61
N ALA A 143 9.61 -8.23 1.39
CA ALA A 143 9.16 -9.52 0.85
C ALA A 143 8.07 -10.19 1.72
N ILE A 144 7.96 -9.84 3.00
CA ILE A 144 6.94 -10.37 3.89
C ILE A 144 5.55 -9.79 3.58
N LEU A 145 5.44 -8.64 2.90
CA LEU A 145 4.14 -8.09 2.48
C LEU A 145 3.34 -9.11 1.66
N SER A 146 3.94 -9.67 0.60
CA SER A 146 3.32 -10.74 -0.19
C SER A 146 3.35 -12.08 0.53
N ASN A 147 4.48 -12.45 1.15
CA ASN A 147 4.64 -13.80 1.71
C ASN A 147 3.74 -14.05 2.92
N ARG A 148 3.40 -13.02 3.69
CA ARG A 148 2.49 -13.14 4.82
C ARG A 148 1.05 -13.35 4.36
N ILE A 149 0.61 -12.68 3.28
CA ILE A 149 -0.68 -12.96 2.63
C ILE A 149 -0.72 -14.42 2.18
N SER A 150 0.32 -14.86 1.45
CA SER A 150 0.43 -16.24 0.99
C SER A 150 0.42 -17.25 2.13
N PHE A 151 1.10 -16.93 3.24
CA PHE A 151 1.14 -17.78 4.43
C PHE A 151 -0.23 -17.84 5.13
N CYS A 152 -0.85 -16.69 5.43
CA CYS A 152 -2.11 -16.61 6.16
C CYS A 152 -3.28 -17.27 5.42
N PHE A 153 -3.27 -17.25 4.08
CA PHE A 153 -4.32 -17.85 3.25
C PHE A 153 -3.89 -19.15 2.56
N ASN A 154 -2.74 -19.71 2.93
CA ASN A 154 -2.16 -20.95 2.40
C ASN A 154 -2.04 -21.02 0.86
N LEU A 155 -1.67 -19.91 0.23
CA LEU A 155 -1.51 -19.79 -1.22
C LEU A 155 -0.20 -20.43 -1.68
N LYS A 156 -0.22 -21.14 -2.81
CA LYS A 156 0.93 -21.89 -3.37
C LYS A 156 1.46 -21.34 -4.70
N GLY A 157 0.82 -20.30 -5.25
CA GLY A 157 1.31 -19.62 -6.44
C GLY A 157 2.53 -18.73 -6.18
N PRO A 158 3.03 -18.02 -7.20
CA PRO A 158 4.13 -17.07 -7.04
C PRO A 158 3.79 -15.99 -6.02
N SER A 159 4.75 -15.63 -5.17
CA SER A 159 4.57 -14.63 -4.10
C SER A 159 5.74 -13.66 -4.12
N LEU A 160 5.50 -12.41 -4.54
CA LEU A 160 6.54 -11.40 -4.64
C LEU A 160 6.05 -10.00 -4.28
N THR A 161 6.98 -9.26 -3.71
CA THR A 161 6.85 -7.82 -3.48
C THR A 161 7.78 -7.09 -4.44
N VAL A 162 7.26 -6.11 -5.17
CA VAL A 162 7.97 -5.36 -6.21
C VAL A 162 8.07 -3.89 -5.85
N ASP A 163 9.26 -3.35 -6.05
CA ASP A 163 9.56 -1.93 -5.91
C ASP A 163 10.03 -1.36 -7.25
N THR A 164 9.21 -0.46 -7.80
CA THR A 164 9.52 0.41 -8.95
C THR A 164 9.09 1.84 -8.61
N ALA A 165 9.17 2.24 -7.34
CA ALA A 165 8.67 3.50 -6.81
C ALA A 165 7.17 3.72 -7.10
N CYS A 166 6.80 4.84 -7.72
CA CYS A 166 5.40 5.22 -7.96
C CYS A 166 4.63 4.21 -8.84
N SER A 167 5.32 3.42 -9.67
CA SER A 167 4.67 2.43 -10.55
C SER A 167 4.50 1.05 -9.92
N SER A 168 4.96 0.82 -8.68
CA SER A 168 4.98 -0.51 -8.04
C SER A 168 3.65 -1.24 -8.10
N SER A 169 2.53 -0.55 -7.85
CA SER A 169 1.19 -1.15 -7.89
C SER A 169 0.80 -1.61 -9.30
N LEU A 170 1.09 -0.83 -10.34
CA LEU A 170 0.79 -1.19 -11.73
C LEU A 170 1.74 -2.26 -12.28
N VAL A 171 3.00 -2.27 -11.85
CA VAL A 171 3.94 -3.36 -12.17
C VAL A 171 3.49 -4.66 -11.51
N ALA A 172 2.98 -4.63 -10.28
CA ALA A 172 2.37 -5.80 -9.64
C ALA A 172 1.16 -6.32 -10.43
N VAL A 173 0.28 -5.42 -10.93
CA VAL A 173 -0.82 -5.80 -11.85
C VAL A 173 -0.28 -6.44 -13.13
N HIS A 174 0.77 -5.88 -13.72
CA HIS A 174 1.39 -6.41 -14.93
C HIS A 174 1.90 -7.84 -14.72
N LEU A 175 2.65 -8.09 -13.64
CA LEU A 175 3.18 -9.41 -13.31
C LEU A 175 2.08 -10.42 -13.01
N ALA A 176 1.04 -10.02 -12.29
CA ALA A 176 -0.14 -10.86 -12.05
C ALA A 176 -0.84 -11.25 -13.36
N CYS A 177 -1.04 -10.30 -14.29
CA CYS A 177 -1.61 -10.58 -15.60
C CYS A 177 -0.76 -11.56 -16.41
N GLN A 178 0.57 -11.45 -16.34
CA GLN A 178 1.49 -12.36 -17.02
C GLN A 178 1.40 -13.77 -16.43
N SER A 179 1.39 -13.90 -15.11
CA SER A 179 1.26 -15.19 -14.43
C SER A 179 -0.06 -15.91 -14.74
N LEU A 180 -1.18 -15.16 -14.72
CA LEU A 180 -2.49 -15.69 -15.10
C LEU A 180 -2.52 -16.17 -16.57
N ARG A 181 -1.89 -15.43 -17.48
CA ARG A 181 -1.81 -15.81 -18.91
C ARG A 181 -0.89 -17.01 -19.15
N ALA A 182 0.19 -17.11 -18.39
CA ALA A 182 1.13 -18.23 -18.45
C ALA A 182 0.58 -19.51 -17.78
N GLY A 183 -0.51 -19.40 -17.01
CA GLY A 183 -1.07 -20.52 -16.25
C GLY A 183 -0.29 -20.87 -14.98
N GLU A 184 0.60 -19.99 -14.53
CA GLU A 184 1.32 -20.12 -13.25
C GLU A 184 0.41 -19.83 -12.05
N SER A 185 -0.71 -19.15 -12.27
CA SER A 185 -1.74 -18.90 -11.27
C SER A 185 -3.13 -18.95 -11.90
N ARG A 186 -4.11 -19.50 -11.19
CA ARG A 186 -5.53 -19.48 -11.62
C ARG A 186 -6.27 -18.24 -11.12
N VAL A 187 -5.84 -17.72 -9.97
CA VAL A 187 -6.28 -16.48 -9.35
C VAL A 187 -5.01 -15.69 -8.98
N ALA A 188 -5.05 -14.37 -9.09
CA ALA A 188 -3.97 -13.53 -8.61
C ALA A 188 -4.51 -12.44 -7.68
N ILE A 189 -3.91 -12.35 -6.50
CA ILE A 189 -4.10 -11.25 -5.56
C ILE A 189 -3.05 -10.20 -5.88
N VAL A 190 -3.50 -8.99 -6.19
CA VAL A 190 -2.61 -7.83 -6.36
C VAL A 190 -2.83 -6.88 -5.20
N GLY A 191 -1.81 -6.66 -4.38
CA GLY A 191 -1.82 -5.71 -3.28
C GLY A 191 -0.95 -4.48 -3.59
N ALA A 192 -1.23 -3.37 -2.92
CA ALA A 192 -0.33 -2.23 -2.85
C ALA A 192 -0.48 -1.54 -1.50
N THR A 193 0.61 -0.94 -0.99
CA THR A 193 0.61 -0.27 0.32
C THR A 193 1.60 0.89 0.35
N ASN A 194 1.27 1.92 1.12
CA ASN A 194 2.13 3.06 1.45
C ASN A 194 1.63 3.68 2.77
N ALA A 195 2.53 3.89 3.73
CA ALA A 195 2.23 4.55 5.01
C ALA A 195 3.23 5.68 5.29
N LEU A 196 2.80 6.71 6.02
CA LEU A 196 3.58 7.91 6.29
C LEU A 196 3.90 7.99 7.79
N ILE A 197 4.84 7.15 8.25
CA ILE A 197 5.08 6.94 9.68
C ILE A 197 6.09 7.93 10.22
N ASN A 198 7.14 8.24 9.46
CA ASN A 198 8.27 9.04 9.95
C ASN A 198 8.58 10.27 9.06
N PRO A 199 9.37 11.25 9.56
CA PRO A 199 9.69 12.46 8.81
C PRO A 199 10.76 12.28 7.73
N GLU A 200 11.61 11.24 7.76
CA GLU A 200 12.83 11.17 6.94
C GLU A 200 12.53 11.28 5.44
N ILE A 201 11.52 10.56 4.94
CA ILE A 201 11.15 10.65 3.52
C ILE A 201 10.53 12.01 3.20
N HIS A 202 9.78 12.64 4.11
CA HIS A 202 9.29 14.01 3.91
C HIS A 202 10.45 15.00 3.80
N VAL A 203 11.43 14.91 4.70
CA VAL A 203 12.63 15.76 4.70
C VAL A 203 13.44 15.55 3.43
N GLY A 204 13.73 14.30 3.06
CA GLY A 204 14.50 13.98 1.86
C GLY A 204 13.83 14.45 0.57
N MET A 205 12.51 14.23 0.43
CA MET A 205 11.76 14.70 -0.74
C MET A 205 11.54 16.21 -0.77
N SER A 206 11.44 16.87 0.41
CA SER A 206 11.40 18.34 0.48
C SER A 206 12.71 18.94 -0.01
N ASN A 207 13.86 18.37 0.38
CA ASN A 207 15.18 18.82 -0.06
C ASN A 207 15.35 18.70 -1.59
N MET A 208 14.75 17.69 -2.21
CA MET A 208 14.72 17.52 -3.67
C MET A 208 13.65 18.38 -4.37
N HIS A 209 12.91 19.23 -3.64
CA HIS A 209 11.82 20.05 -4.17
C HIS A 209 10.69 19.25 -4.84
N PHE A 210 10.50 17.98 -4.43
CA PHE A 210 9.44 17.13 -4.97
C PHE A 210 8.07 17.45 -4.38
N LEU A 211 8.04 17.97 -3.15
CA LEU A 211 6.81 18.13 -2.39
C LEU A 211 6.24 19.54 -2.48
N SER A 212 4.91 19.61 -2.63
CA SER A 212 4.17 20.87 -2.56
C SER A 212 4.16 21.40 -1.12
N PRO A 213 4.53 22.67 -0.88
CA PRO A 213 4.39 23.31 0.45
C PRO A 213 2.94 23.36 0.93
N ASP A 214 1.97 23.33 0.00
CA ASP A 214 0.54 23.32 0.28
C ASP A 214 0.04 21.92 0.66
N SER A 215 0.88 20.89 0.58
CA SER A 215 0.48 19.48 0.72
C SER A 215 -0.72 19.14 -0.17
N THR A 216 -0.74 19.66 -1.41
CA THR A 216 -1.81 19.44 -2.38
C THR A 216 -1.24 19.19 -3.77
N CYS A 217 -1.82 18.25 -4.52
CA CYS A 217 -1.49 18.07 -5.93
C CYS A 217 -2.38 18.96 -6.81
N PHE A 218 -1.81 20.02 -7.37
CA PHE A 218 -2.48 20.89 -8.34
C PHE A 218 -2.31 20.35 -9.77
N THR A 219 -2.80 19.13 -10.02
CA THR A 219 -2.57 18.40 -11.27
C THR A 219 -3.11 19.19 -12.48
N PHE A 220 -2.20 19.55 -13.40
CA PHE A 220 -2.49 20.33 -14.62
C PHE A 220 -2.94 21.78 -14.40
N ASP A 221 -2.77 22.33 -13.20
CA ASP A 221 -3.14 23.70 -12.85
C ASP A 221 -1.88 24.60 -12.78
N GLU A 222 -2.04 25.91 -13.00
CA GLU A 222 -0.92 26.87 -12.97
C GLU A 222 -0.21 26.94 -11.61
N ARG A 223 -0.88 26.51 -10.54
CA ARG A 223 -0.36 26.45 -9.17
C ARG A 223 0.53 25.23 -8.90
N ALA A 224 0.73 24.34 -9.88
CA ALA A 224 1.53 23.13 -9.72
C ALA A 224 2.94 23.45 -9.17
N ASN A 225 3.22 22.96 -7.96
CA ASN A 225 4.42 23.31 -7.19
C ASN A 225 5.02 22.09 -6.46
N GLY A 226 4.81 20.88 -6.99
CA GLY A 226 5.17 19.60 -6.39
C GLY A 226 3.95 18.72 -6.12
N TYR A 227 4.15 17.56 -5.50
CA TYR A 227 3.06 16.64 -5.13
C TYR A 227 2.89 16.55 -3.60
N ALA A 228 1.75 16.01 -3.17
CA ALA A 228 1.45 15.72 -1.78
C ALA A 228 1.58 14.23 -1.50
N ARG A 229 2.27 13.87 -0.41
CA ARG A 229 2.32 12.46 0.02
C ARG A 229 0.98 12.03 0.61
N GLY A 230 0.62 10.77 0.39
CA GLY A 230 -0.60 10.18 0.95
C GLY A 230 -0.41 8.72 1.34
N GLU A 231 -1.15 8.28 2.36
CA GLU A 231 -1.25 6.89 2.78
C GLU A 231 -2.28 6.14 1.93
N GLY A 232 -2.09 4.84 1.74
CA GLY A 232 -3.09 4.02 1.08
C GLY A 232 -2.72 2.55 0.97
N MET A 233 -3.73 1.70 1.06
CA MET A 233 -3.64 0.26 0.85
C MET A 233 -4.77 -0.18 -0.06
N ALA A 234 -4.49 -1.05 -1.02
CA ALA A 234 -5.51 -1.57 -1.92
C ALA A 234 -5.22 -3.01 -2.33
N ALA A 235 -6.27 -3.77 -2.60
CA ALA A 235 -6.17 -5.12 -3.14
C ALA A 235 -7.19 -5.37 -4.26
N LEU A 236 -6.72 -6.02 -5.32
CA LEU A 236 -7.50 -6.50 -6.45
C LEU A 236 -7.40 -8.03 -6.53
N ILE A 237 -8.52 -8.66 -6.90
CA ILE A 237 -8.58 -10.09 -7.18
C ILE A 237 -8.76 -10.23 -8.69
N LEU A 238 -7.84 -10.93 -9.35
CA LEU A 238 -7.80 -11.10 -10.79
C LEU A 238 -7.96 -12.57 -11.17
N LYS A 239 -8.73 -12.82 -12.22
CA LYS A 239 -8.90 -14.14 -12.86
C LYS A 239 -8.89 -13.99 -14.39
N PRO A 240 -8.52 -15.02 -15.14
CA PRO A 240 -8.80 -15.09 -16.57
C PRO A 240 -10.31 -14.90 -16.81
N LEU A 241 -10.68 -14.14 -17.85
CA LEU A 241 -12.08 -13.76 -18.10
C LEU A 241 -12.98 -14.98 -18.35
N ASP A 242 -12.48 -15.97 -19.09
CA ASP A 242 -13.15 -17.24 -19.36
C ASP A 242 -13.39 -18.04 -18.07
N ALA A 243 -12.43 -18.05 -17.15
CA ALA A 243 -12.60 -18.66 -15.83
C ALA A 243 -13.64 -17.91 -14.99
N ALA A 244 -13.60 -16.57 -14.98
CA ALA A 244 -14.57 -15.76 -14.24
C ALA A 244 -16.02 -15.97 -14.75
N LEU A 245 -16.19 -16.05 -16.08
CA LEU A 245 -17.48 -16.35 -16.69
C LEU A 245 -17.98 -17.76 -16.36
N ARG A 246 -17.09 -18.76 -16.43
CA ARG A 246 -17.41 -20.15 -16.09
C ARG A 246 -17.84 -20.30 -14.63
N ASP A 247 -17.15 -19.61 -13.74
CA ASP A 247 -17.34 -19.75 -12.29
C ASP A 247 -18.48 -18.83 -11.78
N GLY A 248 -19.05 -17.97 -12.64
CA GLY A 248 -20.17 -17.10 -12.31
C GLY A 248 -19.79 -15.87 -11.49
N ASP A 249 -18.52 -15.46 -11.56
CA ASP A 249 -18.00 -14.34 -10.77
C ASP A 249 -18.58 -12.99 -11.21
N THR A 250 -18.70 -12.07 -10.26
CA THR A 250 -19.03 -10.67 -10.59
C THR A 250 -17.83 -9.96 -11.21
N ILE A 251 -17.85 -9.78 -12.53
CA ILE A 251 -16.79 -9.08 -13.26
C ILE A 251 -16.97 -7.56 -13.14
N ARG A 252 -16.08 -6.89 -12.40
CA ARG A 252 -16.11 -5.43 -12.20
C ARG A 252 -15.51 -4.64 -13.37
N ALA A 253 -14.48 -5.19 -14.00
CA ALA A 253 -13.78 -4.61 -15.15
C ALA A 253 -12.95 -5.69 -15.86
N VAL A 254 -12.48 -5.39 -17.08
CA VAL A 254 -11.58 -6.27 -17.85
C VAL A 254 -10.28 -5.53 -18.15
N ILE A 255 -9.16 -6.09 -17.71
CA ILE A 255 -7.82 -5.59 -18.05
C ILE A 255 -7.46 -6.09 -19.45
N ARG A 256 -7.49 -5.19 -20.43
CA ARG A 256 -7.23 -5.54 -21.85
C ARG A 256 -5.74 -5.74 -22.15
N GLY A 257 -4.88 -4.99 -21.47
CA GLY A 257 -3.43 -5.08 -21.63
C GLY A 257 -2.71 -4.26 -20.58
N THR A 258 -1.44 -4.60 -20.37
CA THR A 258 -0.52 -3.91 -19.47
C THR A 258 0.85 -3.85 -20.15
N ALA A 259 1.66 -2.86 -19.80
CA ALA A 259 3.03 -2.71 -20.28
C ALA A 259 3.88 -2.07 -19.18
N SER A 260 5.18 -2.37 -19.20
CA SER A 260 6.19 -1.75 -18.36
C SER A 260 7.46 -1.55 -19.17
N ASN A 261 8.09 -0.39 -19.03
CA ASN A 261 9.34 -0.03 -19.70
C ASN A 261 10.19 0.85 -18.76
N GLN A 262 11.25 1.45 -19.32
CA GLN A 262 12.11 2.40 -18.64
C GLN A 262 12.48 3.53 -19.61
N ASP A 263 12.59 4.75 -19.10
CA ASP A 263 12.97 5.92 -19.90
C ASP A 263 14.44 5.85 -20.35
N GLY A 264 15.24 4.98 -19.71
CA GLY A 264 16.65 4.82 -20.01
C GLY A 264 17.44 6.07 -19.61
N LYS A 265 18.37 6.50 -20.45
CA LYS A 265 19.13 7.73 -20.21
C LYS A 265 18.33 8.95 -20.70
N THR A 266 17.77 9.69 -19.77
CA THR A 266 17.14 11.00 -20.00
C THR A 266 18.11 12.14 -19.69
N ALA A 267 17.85 13.32 -20.28
CA ALA A 267 18.74 14.49 -20.23
C ALA A 267 18.47 15.40 -19.02
#